data_AF-A0A857VF06-F1
#
_entry.id   AF-A0A857VF06-F1
#
_cell.length_a   1.000
_cell.length_b   1.000
_cell.length_c   1.000
_cell.angle_alpha   90.00
_cell.angle_beta   90.00
_cell.angle_gamma   90.00
#
_symmetry.space_group_name_H-M   'P 1'
#
loop_
_entity.id
_entity.type
_entity.pdbx_description
1 polymer ?
#
loop_
_entity_poly.entity_id
_entity_poly.type
_entity_poly.pdbx_seq_one_letter_code
_entity_poly.pdbx_strand_id
1 'polypeptide(L)'
;MTGIPKPPEGMPSEGQNNAATRWDTLQENPAGIKEEVQEDPETPAEVTLEPSEPEMYHGPLEKAPLLALGDDLADARIFFSDAVDIAKYAISNGPEAPEEGQPVLLIFGGVCVPVYENSDPEKLEAAWARVMRGHCDQQIKVPDPYSEHPVMAETYPLVIKTLDDIPEKVLAAEAREDEARRNDEDDYDIQRADIIINRQEKYEGLKEKLWDVEIRLAGAAAAQLPPNIYGDRDNPIQAEPFTSEFEARGVMYSSYTFLLAKLMQDHLNNNETATVADIAGEALRILDIRVNTSDPLFNAVTGYLLPDSAWGWDHGQELLGWYNEVRERQSGYRSPLPPEAQ
;
A
#
# COMPACT_ATOMS: atom_id res chain seq x y z
N MET A 1 -35.83 30.46 2.81
CA MET A 1 -37.17 29.99 2.44
C MET A 1 -37.09 29.33 1.07
N THR A 2 -37.63 28.11 0.97
CA THR A 2 -38.19 27.41 -0.22
C THR A 2 -37.27 27.20 -1.44
N GLY A 3 -37.08 26.00 -1.99
CA GLY A 3 -37.71 24.68 -1.79
C GLY A 3 -37.25 23.72 -2.90
N ILE A 4 -37.22 22.42 -2.59
CA ILE A 4 -36.87 21.28 -3.46
C ILE A 4 -37.90 21.10 -4.60
N PRO A 5 -37.49 20.58 -5.78
CA PRO A 5 -38.39 19.79 -6.62
C PRO A 5 -37.98 18.30 -6.63
N LYS A 6 -38.92 17.44 -6.20
CA LYS A 6 -38.93 15.98 -6.43
C LYS A 6 -39.58 15.66 -7.81
N PRO A 7 -39.40 14.45 -8.36
CA PRO A 7 -39.50 14.10 -9.78
C PRO A 7 -40.92 13.76 -10.23
N PRO A 8 -41.16 13.54 -11.54
CA PRO A 8 -42.35 12.85 -11.99
C PRO A 8 -42.11 11.33 -12.11
N GLU A 9 -42.90 10.55 -11.39
CA GLU A 9 -43.21 9.14 -11.69
C GLU A 9 -44.29 9.06 -12.78
N GLY A 10 -44.20 8.05 -13.65
CA GLY A 10 -45.24 7.69 -14.61
C GLY A 10 -44.80 6.63 -15.63
N MET A 11 -44.85 5.35 -15.25
CA MET A 11 -44.89 4.16 -16.14
C MET A 11 -46.24 4.09 -16.90
N PRO A 12 -46.56 3.12 -17.82
CA PRO A 12 -45.79 1.97 -18.34
C PRO A 12 -45.86 1.80 -19.89
N SER A 13 -45.03 0.93 -20.47
CA SER A 13 -45.44 0.15 -21.66
C SER A 13 -44.63 -1.14 -21.82
N GLU A 14 -45.36 -2.25 -21.85
CA GLU A 14 -44.95 -3.59 -22.27
C GLU A 14 -44.30 -3.60 -23.66
N GLY A 15 -43.44 -4.58 -23.91
CA GLY A 15 -43.05 -4.93 -25.27
C GLY A 15 -41.69 -5.59 -25.36
N GLN A 16 -41.69 -6.91 -25.13
CA GLN A 16 -40.62 -7.86 -25.38
C GLN A 16 -39.76 -7.54 -26.60
N ASN A 17 -38.44 -7.83 -26.52
CA ASN A 17 -37.79 -8.81 -27.40
C ASN A 17 -36.28 -8.93 -27.12
N ASN A 18 -35.88 -10.19 -26.92
CA ASN A 18 -34.63 -10.84 -27.35
C ASN A 18 -33.50 -11.10 -26.34
N ALA A 19 -33.15 -12.39 -26.38
CA ALA A 19 -31.82 -12.99 -26.26
C ALA A 19 -31.34 -13.34 -24.84
N ALA A 20 -31.59 -14.61 -24.52
CA ALA A 20 -31.01 -15.35 -23.41
C ALA A 20 -29.47 -15.36 -23.46
N THR A 21 -28.82 -15.20 -22.31
CA THR A 21 -27.46 -15.70 -22.08
C THR A 21 -27.34 -16.19 -20.63
N ARG A 22 -27.51 -17.50 -20.51
CA ARG A 22 -26.92 -18.48 -19.57
C ARG A 22 -25.92 -17.91 -18.53
N TRP A 23 -26.39 -17.62 -17.31
CA TRP A 23 -25.54 -17.52 -16.10
C TRP A 23 -26.17 -18.07 -14.79
N ASP A 24 -27.34 -18.71 -14.83
CA ASP A 24 -28.01 -19.22 -13.61
C ASP A 24 -27.91 -20.74 -13.45
N THR A 25 -26.72 -21.28 -13.21
CA THR A 25 -26.63 -22.67 -12.72
C THR A 25 -25.36 -22.93 -11.92
N LEU A 26 -25.32 -22.47 -10.66
CA LEU A 26 -24.53 -23.08 -9.57
C LEU A 26 -25.06 -22.60 -8.20
N GLN A 27 -26.30 -22.96 -7.88
CA GLN A 27 -26.79 -23.00 -6.49
C GLN A 27 -27.41 -24.37 -6.25
N GLU A 28 -26.66 -25.24 -5.56
CA GLU A 28 -27.21 -26.45 -4.97
C GLU A 28 -27.94 -26.09 -3.68
N ASN A 29 -29.21 -26.50 -3.61
CA ASN A 29 -30.01 -26.54 -2.38
C ASN A 29 -29.40 -27.55 -1.39
N PRO A 30 -29.71 -27.36 -0.10
CA PRO A 30 -30.51 -28.40 0.54
C PRO A 30 -31.76 -27.80 1.19
N ALA A 31 -32.91 -28.21 0.68
CA ALA A 31 -34.19 -28.00 1.33
C ALA A 31 -34.39 -29.06 2.42
N GLY A 32 -34.78 -28.62 3.61
CA GLY A 32 -35.53 -29.46 4.54
C GLY A 32 -35.29 -29.16 6.01
N ILE A 33 -35.99 -28.17 6.56
CA ILE A 33 -36.83 -28.27 7.77
C ILE A 33 -37.74 -27.03 7.78
N LYS A 34 -39.06 -27.27 7.83
CA LYS A 34 -40.06 -26.26 8.18
C LYS A 34 -40.15 -26.24 9.71
N GLU A 35 -40.00 -25.09 10.33
CA GLU A 35 -40.60 -24.87 11.65
C GLU A 35 -41.03 -23.41 11.81
N GLU A 36 -42.15 -23.26 12.51
CA GLU A 36 -43.07 -22.15 12.49
C GLU A 36 -42.53 -20.92 13.24
N VAL A 37 -42.84 -19.73 12.72
CA VAL A 37 -42.62 -18.45 13.37
C VAL A 37 -43.62 -18.31 14.53
N GLN A 38 -43.12 -18.19 15.76
CA GLN A 38 -43.78 -17.46 16.83
C GLN A 38 -42.88 -16.28 17.22
N GLU A 39 -43.42 -15.06 17.07
CA GLU A 39 -42.83 -13.83 17.57
C GLU A 39 -42.95 -13.77 19.11
N ASP A 40 -41.85 -13.48 19.79
CA ASP A 40 -41.84 -12.88 21.12
C ASP A 40 -40.80 -11.74 21.12
N PRO A 41 -41.11 -10.51 21.59
CA PRO A 41 -40.24 -9.36 21.44
C PRO A 41 -39.32 -9.27 22.66
N GLU A 42 -38.15 -9.90 22.59
CA GLU A 42 -37.07 -9.64 23.55
C GLU A 42 -35.96 -8.81 22.88
N THR A 43 -35.55 -7.78 23.62
CA THR A 43 -34.40 -6.87 23.46
C THR A 43 -33.29 -7.32 22.51
N PRO A 44 -32.70 -6.40 21.70
CA PRO A 44 -31.63 -6.77 20.77
C PRO A 44 -30.43 -7.25 21.57
N ALA A 45 -30.25 -8.57 21.61
CA ALA A 45 -29.01 -9.18 22.04
C ALA A 45 -27.90 -8.64 21.16
N GLU A 46 -26.93 -7.99 21.79
CA GLU A 46 -25.67 -7.61 21.17
C GLU A 46 -25.00 -8.91 20.72
N VAL A 47 -25.13 -9.22 19.43
CA VAL A 47 -24.51 -10.40 18.82
C VAL A 47 -23.01 -10.19 18.89
N THR A 48 -22.42 -10.69 19.97
CA THR A 48 -20.99 -10.92 20.08
C THR A 48 -20.73 -12.14 19.21
N LEU A 49 -20.42 -11.91 17.93
CA LEU A 49 -19.81 -12.95 17.10
C LEU A 49 -18.44 -13.20 17.72
N GLU A 50 -18.24 -14.39 18.30
CA GLU A 50 -16.87 -14.82 18.62
C GLU A 50 -16.07 -14.83 17.32
N PRO A 51 -14.86 -14.25 17.29
CA PRO A 51 -14.04 -14.26 16.08
C PRO A 51 -13.65 -15.71 15.78
N SER A 52 -14.33 -16.30 14.80
CA SER A 52 -13.95 -17.59 14.23
C SER A 52 -12.66 -17.41 13.43
N GLU A 53 -11.69 -18.30 13.65
CA GLU A 53 -10.47 -18.34 12.84
C GLU A 53 -10.84 -18.38 11.34
N PRO A 54 -10.11 -17.65 10.47
CA PRO A 54 -10.42 -17.59 9.06
C PRO A 54 -10.31 -18.97 8.41
N GLU A 55 -11.25 -19.28 7.52
CA GLU A 55 -11.30 -20.58 6.87
C GLU A 55 -10.20 -20.71 5.80
N MET A 56 -9.64 -21.92 5.67
CA MET A 56 -8.74 -22.19 4.56
C MET A 56 -9.52 -22.26 3.24
N TYR A 57 -9.17 -21.39 2.31
CA TYR A 57 -9.66 -21.41 0.95
C TYR A 57 -9.14 -22.64 0.22
N HIS A 58 -10.07 -23.33 -0.46
CA HIS A 58 -9.77 -24.42 -1.38
C HIS A 58 -10.53 -24.20 -2.68
N GLY A 59 -9.82 -23.93 -3.77
CA GLY A 59 -10.46 -23.58 -5.03
C GLY A 59 -9.51 -23.13 -6.13
N PRO A 60 -10.05 -22.58 -7.23
CA PRO A 60 -9.28 -22.27 -8.44
C PRO A 60 -8.09 -21.32 -8.23
N LEU A 61 -8.16 -20.43 -7.23
CA LEU A 61 -7.11 -19.46 -6.94
C LEU A 61 -5.79 -20.14 -6.52
N GLU A 62 -5.81 -21.33 -5.95
CA GLU A 62 -4.58 -22.07 -5.58
C GLU A 62 -3.68 -22.40 -6.79
N LYS A 63 -4.21 -22.28 -8.01
CA LYS A 63 -3.50 -22.51 -9.28
C LYS A 63 -3.23 -21.25 -10.09
N ALA A 64 -3.70 -20.10 -9.61
CA ALA A 64 -3.51 -18.83 -10.32
C ALA A 64 -2.03 -18.43 -10.28
N PRO A 65 -1.51 -17.76 -11.34
CA PRO A 65 -0.16 -17.23 -11.31
C PRO A 65 0.03 -16.27 -10.14
N LEU A 66 1.22 -16.31 -9.53
CA LEU A 66 1.55 -15.52 -8.37
C LEU A 66 2.48 -14.36 -8.75
N LEU A 67 2.11 -13.15 -8.34
CA LEU A 67 2.96 -11.98 -8.34
C LEU A 67 3.24 -11.58 -6.87
N ALA A 68 4.41 -11.96 -6.37
CA ALA A 68 4.84 -11.62 -5.02
C ALA A 68 5.68 -10.35 -5.05
N LEU A 69 5.12 -9.23 -4.57
CA LEU A 69 5.85 -7.96 -4.40
C LEU A 69 6.43 -7.80 -2.98
N GLY A 70 6.35 -8.87 -2.18
CA GLY A 70 6.95 -8.99 -0.85
C GLY A 70 5.97 -8.76 0.31
N ASP A 71 6.29 -9.40 1.43
CA ASP A 71 5.52 -9.35 2.68
C ASP A 71 5.91 -8.17 3.55
N ASP A 72 7.16 -7.70 3.40
CA ASP A 72 7.68 -6.56 4.12
C ASP A 72 7.72 -5.32 3.22
N LEU A 73 6.81 -4.42 3.54
CA LEU A 73 6.48 -3.23 2.76
C LEU A 73 7.55 -2.14 2.82
N ALA A 74 8.72 -2.46 3.33
CA ALA A 74 9.84 -1.55 3.54
C ALA A 74 10.68 -1.37 2.27
N ASP A 75 10.87 -2.43 1.48
CA ASP A 75 11.97 -2.43 0.53
C ASP A 75 11.76 -1.49 -0.67
N ALA A 76 10.52 -1.29 -1.14
CA ALA A 76 10.27 -0.48 -2.34
C ALA A 76 9.28 0.68 -2.16
N ARG A 77 8.50 0.68 -1.07
CA ARG A 77 7.41 1.65 -0.81
C ARG A 77 6.46 1.92 -1.99
N ILE A 78 6.24 0.91 -2.81
CA ILE A 78 5.24 0.89 -3.89
C ILE A 78 3.85 1.10 -3.27
N PHE A 79 2.95 1.78 -4.00
CA PHE A 79 1.56 1.95 -3.58
C PHE A 79 0.70 0.76 -4.00
N PHE A 80 -0.44 0.55 -3.34
CA PHE A 80 -1.33 -0.54 -3.71
C PHE A 80 -1.85 -0.41 -5.15
N SER A 81 -2.17 0.83 -5.58
CA SER A 81 -2.58 1.11 -6.96
C SER A 81 -1.54 0.68 -7.99
N ASP A 82 -0.27 1.00 -7.73
CA ASP A 82 0.86 0.64 -8.60
C ASP A 82 1.03 -0.89 -8.69
N ALA A 83 0.87 -1.59 -7.56
CA ALA A 83 0.93 -3.04 -7.51
C ALA A 83 -0.20 -3.69 -8.32
N VAL A 84 -1.41 -3.13 -8.27
CA VAL A 84 -2.55 -3.57 -9.08
C VAL A 84 -2.29 -3.31 -10.57
N ASP A 85 -1.69 -2.18 -10.93
CA ASP A 85 -1.34 -1.86 -12.31
C ASP A 85 -0.30 -2.83 -12.88
N ILE A 86 0.73 -3.18 -12.09
CA ILE A 86 1.71 -4.21 -12.47
C ILE A 86 1.01 -5.58 -12.66
N ALA A 87 0.10 -5.95 -11.75
CA ALA A 87 -0.64 -7.21 -11.85
C ALA A 87 -1.51 -7.25 -13.11
N LYS A 88 -2.24 -6.16 -13.42
CA LYS A 88 -3.02 -6.02 -14.66
C LYS A 88 -2.14 -6.07 -15.90
N TYR A 89 -0.99 -5.41 -15.88
CA TYR A 89 -0.04 -5.48 -16.98
C TYR A 89 0.44 -6.92 -17.22
N ALA A 90 0.74 -7.67 -16.16
CA ALA A 90 1.13 -9.07 -16.24
C ALA A 90 0.01 -9.95 -16.83
N ILE A 91 -1.26 -9.67 -16.52
CA ILE A 91 -2.40 -10.37 -17.13
C ILE A 91 -2.42 -10.15 -18.65
N SER A 92 -2.27 -8.90 -19.09
CA SER A 92 -2.43 -8.55 -20.52
C SER A 92 -1.17 -8.82 -21.37
N ASN A 93 0.03 -8.77 -20.77
CA ASN A 93 1.30 -8.77 -21.51
C ASN A 93 2.36 -9.74 -20.95
N GLY A 94 2.05 -10.51 -19.92
CA GLY A 94 2.99 -11.42 -19.28
C GLY A 94 3.42 -12.57 -20.20
N PRO A 95 4.66 -13.09 -20.04
CA PRO A 95 5.13 -14.28 -20.78
C PRO A 95 4.33 -15.54 -20.41
N GLU A 96 3.73 -15.55 -19.23
CA GLU A 96 2.81 -16.55 -18.69
C GLU A 96 1.47 -15.89 -18.38
N ALA A 97 0.92 -15.14 -19.35
CA ALA A 97 -0.41 -14.57 -19.20
C ALA A 97 -1.42 -15.66 -18.77
N PRO A 98 -2.23 -15.40 -17.74
CA PRO A 98 -3.19 -16.38 -17.24
C PRO A 98 -4.21 -16.71 -18.35
N GLU A 99 -4.90 -17.85 -18.23
CA GLU A 99 -5.98 -18.16 -19.18
C GLU A 99 -7.05 -17.06 -19.14
N GLU A 100 -7.80 -16.87 -20.23
CA GLU A 100 -8.80 -15.80 -20.33
C GLU A 100 -9.77 -15.82 -19.13
N GLY A 101 -9.83 -14.72 -18.38
CA GLY A 101 -10.66 -14.58 -17.18
C GLY A 101 -10.06 -15.13 -15.88
N GLN A 102 -8.85 -15.69 -15.90
CA GLN A 102 -8.14 -16.07 -14.67
C GLN A 102 -7.44 -14.85 -14.03
N PRO A 103 -7.44 -14.76 -12.68
CA PRO A 103 -6.74 -13.69 -11.98
C PRO A 103 -5.25 -14.00 -11.86
N VAL A 104 -4.48 -12.95 -11.55
CA VAL A 104 -3.16 -13.07 -10.92
C VAL A 104 -3.34 -12.88 -9.41
N LEU A 105 -2.72 -13.74 -8.60
CA LEU A 105 -2.63 -13.54 -7.16
C LEU A 105 -1.51 -12.54 -6.87
N LEU A 106 -1.87 -11.37 -6.37
CA LEU A 106 -0.93 -10.36 -5.89
C LEU A 106 -0.73 -10.56 -4.39
N ILE A 107 0.51 -10.79 -3.94
CA ILE A 107 0.86 -10.65 -2.52
C ILE A 107 1.37 -9.23 -2.31
N PHE A 108 0.63 -8.46 -1.51
CA PHE A 108 0.99 -7.08 -1.16
C PHE A 108 0.70 -6.82 0.31
N GLY A 109 1.76 -6.58 1.08
CA GLY A 109 1.67 -6.32 2.52
C GLY A 109 1.33 -7.53 3.37
N GLY A 110 1.65 -8.73 2.90
CA GLY A 110 1.27 -9.97 3.55
C GLY A 110 -0.21 -10.33 3.38
N VAL A 111 -0.90 -9.69 2.43
CA VAL A 111 -2.27 -10.02 2.04
C VAL A 111 -2.28 -10.49 0.59
N CYS A 112 -2.98 -11.59 0.33
CA CYS A 112 -3.18 -12.13 -1.00
C CYS A 112 -4.44 -11.53 -1.63
N VAL A 113 -4.30 -10.94 -2.81
CA VAL A 113 -5.36 -10.23 -3.54
C VAL A 113 -5.49 -10.83 -4.94
N PRO A 114 -6.64 -11.43 -5.29
CA PRO A 114 -6.89 -11.85 -6.66
C PRO A 114 -7.20 -10.64 -7.54
N VAL A 115 -6.31 -10.35 -8.49
CA VAL A 115 -6.46 -9.26 -9.46
C VAL A 115 -6.88 -9.84 -10.80
N TYR A 116 -8.06 -9.45 -11.26
CA TYR A 116 -8.56 -9.67 -12.61
C TYR A 116 -8.30 -8.45 -13.51
N GLU A 117 -8.26 -8.64 -14.83
CA GLU A 117 -8.08 -7.58 -15.82
C GLU A 117 -9.04 -6.39 -15.62
N ASN A 118 -10.30 -6.71 -15.33
CA ASN A 118 -11.38 -5.74 -15.14
C ASN A 118 -11.60 -5.34 -13.67
N SER A 119 -10.68 -5.65 -12.77
CA SER A 119 -10.81 -5.28 -11.36
C SER A 119 -10.87 -3.78 -11.18
N ASP A 120 -11.75 -3.32 -10.31
CA ASP A 120 -11.81 -1.93 -9.87
C ASP A 120 -10.75 -1.70 -8.77
N PRO A 121 -9.70 -0.88 -9.01
CA PRO A 121 -8.64 -0.67 -8.05
C PRO A 121 -9.13 -0.09 -6.72
N GLU A 122 -10.12 0.81 -6.74
CA GLU A 122 -10.63 1.45 -5.52
C GLU A 122 -11.36 0.44 -4.63
N LYS A 123 -12.17 -0.44 -5.25
CA LYS A 123 -12.85 -1.53 -4.52
C LYS A 123 -11.87 -2.55 -3.98
N LEU A 124 -10.84 -2.89 -4.75
CA LEU A 124 -9.79 -3.79 -4.30
C LEU A 124 -9.00 -3.19 -3.13
N GLU A 125 -8.66 -1.91 -3.19
CA GLU A 125 -7.94 -1.23 -2.12
C GLU A 125 -8.74 -1.23 -0.82
N ALA A 126 -10.03 -0.94 -0.90
CA ALA A 126 -10.89 -0.94 0.28
C ALA A 126 -11.03 -2.35 0.91
N ALA A 127 -11.17 -3.39 0.08
CA ALA A 127 -11.23 -4.77 0.54
C ALA A 127 -9.88 -5.27 1.09
N TRP A 128 -8.77 -4.93 0.43
CA TRP A 128 -7.42 -5.20 0.90
C TRP A 128 -7.15 -4.51 2.24
N ALA A 129 -7.53 -3.24 2.39
CA ALA A 129 -7.37 -2.49 3.63
C ALA A 129 -8.15 -3.11 4.80
N ARG A 130 -9.36 -3.62 4.55
CA ARG A 130 -10.12 -4.40 5.55
C ARG A 130 -9.32 -5.64 6.00
N VAL A 131 -8.81 -6.42 5.05
CA VAL A 131 -8.03 -7.64 5.35
C VAL A 131 -6.70 -7.33 6.03
N MET A 132 -6.01 -6.26 5.64
CA MET A 132 -4.79 -5.74 6.28
C MET A 132 -5.00 -5.41 7.76
N ARG A 133 -6.18 -4.93 8.12
CA ARG A 133 -6.57 -4.68 9.53
C ARG A 133 -6.95 -5.96 10.27
N GLY A 134 -6.90 -7.13 9.64
CA GLY A 134 -7.17 -8.43 10.28
C GLY A 134 -8.61 -8.93 10.09
N HIS A 135 -9.48 -8.16 9.45
CA HIS A 135 -10.85 -8.57 9.13
C HIS A 135 -10.83 -9.46 7.90
N CYS A 136 -10.44 -10.73 8.09
CA CYS A 136 -10.33 -11.73 7.03
C CYS A 136 -11.26 -12.90 7.30
N ASP A 137 -12.03 -13.28 6.28
CA ASP A 137 -12.94 -14.42 6.36
C ASP A 137 -12.21 -15.71 5.96
N GLN A 138 -11.19 -15.59 5.09
CA GLN A 138 -10.47 -16.70 4.50
C GLN A 138 -8.97 -16.44 4.38
N GLN A 139 -8.21 -17.53 4.36
CA GLN A 139 -6.78 -17.55 4.08
C GLN A 139 -6.47 -18.56 2.97
N ILE A 140 -5.41 -18.35 2.21
CA ILE A 140 -4.98 -19.24 1.14
C ILE A 140 -3.57 -19.75 1.38
N LYS A 141 -3.31 -21.01 1.01
CA LYS A 141 -1.96 -21.55 0.93
C LYS A 141 -1.38 -21.28 -0.44
N VAL A 142 -0.28 -20.55 -0.47
CA VAL A 142 0.46 -20.23 -1.68
C VAL A 142 1.82 -20.93 -1.59
N PRO A 143 2.30 -21.61 -2.65
CA PRO A 143 3.66 -22.13 -2.67
C PRO A 143 4.67 -21.00 -2.45
N ASP A 144 5.67 -21.19 -1.57
CA ASP A 144 6.74 -20.20 -1.37
C ASP A 144 7.45 -19.93 -2.71
N PRO A 145 7.37 -18.69 -3.25
CA PRO A 145 7.94 -18.34 -4.54
C PRO A 145 9.47 -18.34 -4.57
N TYR A 146 10.13 -18.34 -3.41
CA TYR A 146 11.59 -18.29 -3.27
C TYR A 146 12.20 -19.63 -2.86
N SER A 147 11.38 -20.64 -2.59
CA SER A 147 11.87 -21.98 -2.23
C SER A 147 12.29 -22.79 -3.46
N GLU A 148 13.51 -23.32 -3.45
CA GLU A 148 13.91 -24.44 -4.33
C GLU A 148 13.19 -25.76 -3.93
N HIS A 149 12.39 -25.71 -2.87
CA HIS A 149 11.66 -26.83 -2.27
C HIS A 149 10.16 -26.48 -2.20
N PRO A 150 9.33 -26.94 -3.17
CA PRO A 150 7.90 -26.59 -3.28
C PRO A 150 7.01 -27.13 -2.14
N VAL A 151 7.60 -27.54 -1.01
CA VAL A 151 6.93 -28.16 0.14
C VAL A 151 6.60 -27.12 1.22
N MET A 152 7.20 -25.93 1.20
CA MET A 152 6.90 -24.85 2.14
C MET A 152 5.82 -23.95 1.53
N ALA A 153 4.56 -24.34 1.70
CA ALA A 153 3.45 -23.44 1.37
C ALA A 153 3.24 -22.45 2.53
N GLU A 154 3.20 -21.17 2.23
CA GLU A 154 2.90 -20.11 3.18
C GLU A 154 1.41 -19.78 3.15
N THR A 155 0.89 -19.29 4.28
CA THR A 155 -0.54 -19.00 4.45
C THR A 155 -0.73 -17.50 4.55
N TYR A 156 -1.60 -16.96 3.69
CA TYR A 156 -1.88 -15.53 3.60
C TYR A 156 -3.37 -15.25 3.78
N PRO A 157 -3.77 -14.20 4.52
CA PRO A 157 -5.11 -13.62 4.43
C PRO A 157 -5.50 -13.35 2.98
N LEU A 158 -6.70 -13.78 2.59
CA LEU A 158 -7.18 -13.71 1.22
C LEU A 158 -8.33 -12.72 1.09
N VAL A 159 -8.22 -11.80 0.13
CA VAL A 159 -9.33 -10.95 -0.29
C VAL A 159 -10.28 -11.76 -1.18
N ILE A 160 -11.46 -12.11 -0.66
CA ILE A 160 -12.49 -12.89 -1.39
C ILE A 160 -13.78 -12.14 -1.67
N LYS A 161 -14.02 -11.01 -0.99
CA LYS A 161 -15.25 -10.22 -1.09
C LYS A 161 -14.90 -8.75 -1.28
N THR A 162 -15.72 -8.06 -2.05
CA THR A 162 -15.71 -6.59 -2.04
C THR A 162 -16.50 -6.08 -0.83
N LEU A 163 -16.33 -4.82 -0.47
CA LEU A 163 -17.11 -4.23 0.63
C LEU A 163 -18.62 -4.25 0.36
N ASP A 164 -19.04 -4.20 -0.91
CA ASP A 164 -20.45 -4.25 -1.32
C ASP A 164 -21.12 -5.58 -0.92
N ASP A 165 -20.33 -6.65 -0.76
CA ASP A 165 -20.81 -7.98 -0.38
C ASP A 165 -20.92 -8.17 1.15
N ILE A 166 -20.53 -7.15 1.93
CA ILE A 166 -20.47 -7.20 3.40
C ILE A 166 -21.61 -6.36 3.99
N PRO A 167 -22.42 -6.91 4.91
CA PRO A 167 -23.48 -6.13 5.55
C PRO A 167 -22.94 -4.90 6.29
N GLU A 168 -23.60 -3.75 6.13
CA GLU A 168 -23.21 -2.48 6.78
C GLU A 168 -23.02 -2.60 8.30
N LYS A 169 -23.85 -3.42 8.97
CA LYS A 169 -23.73 -3.68 10.41
C LYS A 169 -22.39 -4.34 10.78
N VAL A 170 -21.86 -5.20 9.92
CA VAL A 170 -20.56 -5.86 10.11
C VAL A 170 -19.44 -4.83 9.95
N LEU A 171 -19.45 -4.06 8.85
CA LEU A 171 -18.47 -2.98 8.62
C LEU A 171 -18.46 -1.95 9.77
N ALA A 172 -19.62 -1.60 10.30
CA ALA A 172 -19.73 -0.69 11.44
C ALA A 172 -19.25 -1.30 12.77
N ALA A 173 -19.23 -2.63 12.90
CA ALA A 173 -18.63 -3.31 14.05
C ALA A 173 -17.11 -3.37 13.91
N GLU A 174 -16.61 -3.76 12.74
CA GLU A 174 -15.18 -3.79 12.40
C GLU A 174 -14.53 -2.42 12.58
N ALA A 175 -15.18 -1.35 12.12
CA ALA A 175 -14.68 0.01 12.31
C ALA A 175 -14.56 0.42 13.79
N ARG A 176 -15.46 -0.06 14.66
CA ARG A 176 -15.38 0.18 16.12
C ARG A 176 -14.27 -0.64 16.77
N GLU A 177 -14.07 -1.86 16.31
CA GLU A 177 -12.95 -2.70 16.74
C GLU A 177 -11.61 -2.10 16.32
N ASP A 178 -11.49 -1.67 15.07
CA ASP A 178 -10.31 -0.96 14.56
C ASP A 178 -10.00 0.27 15.41
N GLU A 179 -11.02 1.08 15.72
CA GLU A 179 -10.82 2.26 16.58
C GLU A 179 -10.38 1.87 18.00
N ALA A 180 -10.96 0.82 18.58
CA ALA A 180 -10.53 0.33 19.89
C ALA A 180 -9.06 -0.14 19.86
N ARG A 181 -8.66 -0.86 18.80
CA ARG A 181 -7.30 -1.36 18.58
C ARG A 181 -6.30 -0.22 18.35
N ARG A 182 -6.67 0.84 17.62
CA ARG A 182 -5.83 2.04 17.47
C ARG A 182 -5.55 2.76 18.79
N ASN A 183 -6.47 2.66 19.75
CA ASN A 183 -6.29 3.22 21.09
C ASN A 183 -5.42 2.32 21.99
N ASP A 184 -5.07 1.11 21.54
CA ASP A 184 -4.08 0.25 22.18
C ASP A 184 -2.69 0.53 21.59
N GLU A 185 -1.82 1.16 22.39
CA GLU A 185 -0.46 1.53 21.96
C GLU A 185 0.40 0.30 21.63
N ASP A 186 0.04 -0.90 22.12
CA ASP A 186 0.78 -2.14 21.91
C ASP A 186 0.29 -2.94 20.68
N ASP A 187 -0.81 -2.53 20.02
CA ASP A 187 -1.30 -3.18 18.79
C ASP A 187 -0.45 -2.77 17.57
N TYR A 188 0.70 -3.42 17.44
CA TYR A 188 1.62 -3.18 16.33
C TYR A 188 1.02 -3.54 14.97
N ASP A 189 0.10 -4.51 14.93
CA ASP A 189 -0.47 -5.00 13.69
C ASP A 189 -1.39 -3.96 13.04
N ILE A 190 -2.29 -3.33 13.80
CA ILE A 190 -3.15 -2.28 13.25
C ILE A 190 -2.35 -1.02 12.91
N GLN A 191 -1.35 -0.66 13.72
CA GLN A 191 -0.48 0.49 13.44
C GLN A 191 0.31 0.26 12.15
N ARG A 192 0.86 -0.95 11.97
CA ARG A 192 1.56 -1.33 10.73
C ARG A 192 0.59 -1.28 9.55
N ALA A 193 -0.60 -1.87 9.67
CA ALA A 193 -1.63 -1.85 8.61
C ALA A 193 -1.96 -0.42 8.17
N ASP A 194 -2.27 0.47 9.11
CA ASP A 194 -2.63 1.85 8.80
C ASP A 194 -1.46 2.65 8.17
N ILE A 195 -0.20 2.40 8.57
CA ILE A 195 0.98 3.01 7.91
C ILE A 195 1.04 2.63 6.43
N ILE A 196 0.68 1.40 6.09
CA ILE A 196 0.75 0.89 4.73
C ILE A 196 -0.40 1.42 3.90
N ILE A 197 -1.62 1.31 4.43
CA ILE A 197 -2.85 1.76 3.78
C ILE A 197 -2.78 3.25 3.49
N ASN A 198 -2.38 4.05 4.48
CA ASN A 198 -2.38 5.52 4.35
C ASN A 198 -1.10 6.08 3.69
N ARG A 199 -0.20 5.21 3.21
CA ARG A 199 1.11 5.63 2.68
C ARG A 199 0.98 6.55 1.47
N GLN A 200 0.09 6.22 0.54
CA GLN A 200 -0.12 6.99 -0.68
C GLN A 200 -0.72 8.37 -0.37
N GLU A 201 -1.75 8.41 0.48
CA GLU A 201 -2.34 9.68 0.94
C GLU A 201 -1.30 10.56 1.64
N LYS A 202 -0.49 9.98 2.53
CA LYS A 202 0.59 10.69 3.21
C LYS A 202 1.63 11.22 2.22
N TYR A 203 2.04 10.41 1.24
CA TYR A 203 2.97 10.81 0.20
C TYR A 203 2.44 11.99 -0.62
N GLU A 204 1.21 11.91 -1.13
CA GLU A 204 0.59 12.98 -1.92
C GLU A 204 0.38 14.24 -1.09
N GLY A 205 -0.03 14.11 0.18
CA GLY A 205 -0.17 15.24 1.10
C GLY A 205 1.17 15.93 1.42
N LEU A 206 2.27 15.19 1.51
CA LEU A 206 3.61 15.77 1.64
C LEU A 206 4.06 16.44 0.35
N LYS A 207 3.84 15.81 -0.80
CA LYS A 207 4.17 16.35 -2.13
C LYS A 207 3.43 17.66 -2.39
N GLU A 208 2.16 17.77 -2.02
CA GLU A 208 1.39 19.00 -2.14
C GLU A 208 1.94 20.12 -1.24
N LYS A 209 2.27 19.80 0.01
CA LYS A 209 2.82 20.78 0.96
C LYS A 209 4.20 21.30 0.54
N LEU A 210 5.01 20.42 0.00
CA LEU A 210 6.40 20.70 -0.39
C LEU A 210 6.53 21.10 -1.86
N TRP A 211 5.40 21.32 -2.54
CA TRP A 211 5.36 21.61 -3.97
C TRP A 211 6.27 22.78 -4.33
N ASP A 212 6.20 23.86 -3.55
CA ASP A 212 6.90 25.12 -3.83
C ASP A 212 8.30 25.21 -3.20
N VAL A 213 8.75 24.15 -2.51
CA VAL A 213 10.08 24.13 -1.88
C VAL A 213 11.14 23.89 -2.94
N GLU A 214 11.94 24.89 -3.26
CA GLU A 214 13.03 24.78 -4.22
C GLU A 214 14.20 23.96 -3.63
N ILE A 215 14.61 22.88 -4.31
CA ILE A 215 15.85 22.16 -4.02
C ILE A 215 16.83 22.31 -5.17
N ARG A 216 18.13 22.34 -4.86
CA ARG A 216 19.19 22.47 -5.87
C ARG A 216 19.96 21.16 -5.99
N LEU A 217 19.88 20.57 -7.18
CA LEU A 217 20.51 19.32 -7.52
C LEU A 217 21.58 19.58 -8.59
N ALA A 218 22.78 19.04 -8.39
CA ALA A 218 23.98 19.31 -9.18
C ALA A 218 24.54 18.07 -9.90
N GLY A 219 23.97 16.89 -9.67
CA GLY A 219 24.35 15.62 -10.28
C GLY A 219 23.94 15.52 -11.75
N ALA A 220 24.57 14.60 -12.49
CA ALA A 220 24.41 14.48 -13.94
C ALA A 220 22.96 14.18 -14.37
N ALA A 221 22.19 13.45 -13.56
CA ALA A 221 20.78 13.17 -13.85
C ALA A 221 19.85 14.34 -13.53
N ALA A 222 20.28 15.30 -12.69
CA ALA A 222 19.46 16.47 -12.34
C ALA A 222 19.13 17.35 -13.54
N ALA A 223 20.02 17.40 -14.56
CA ALA A 223 19.80 18.19 -15.78
C ALA A 223 18.60 17.73 -16.62
N GLN A 224 18.09 16.53 -16.39
CA GLN A 224 16.92 15.98 -17.08
C GLN A 224 15.60 16.26 -16.35
N LEU A 225 15.67 16.76 -15.11
CA LEU A 225 14.49 17.07 -14.30
C LEU A 225 13.95 18.46 -14.66
N PRO A 226 12.62 18.64 -14.63
CA PRO A 226 12.04 19.98 -14.72
C PRO A 226 12.42 20.81 -13.49
N PRO A 227 12.35 22.15 -13.56
CA PRO A 227 12.77 23.02 -12.46
C PRO A 227 12.14 22.72 -11.09
N ASN A 228 10.87 22.30 -11.04
CA ASN A 228 10.21 21.92 -9.78
C ASN A 228 10.21 20.39 -9.51
N ILE A 229 10.80 19.58 -10.39
CA ILE A 229 10.80 18.11 -10.33
C ILE A 229 9.39 17.48 -10.52
N TYR A 230 8.37 18.00 -9.84
CA TYR A 230 6.97 17.59 -9.93
C TYR A 230 6.21 18.16 -11.13
N GLY A 231 6.80 19.13 -11.83
CA GLY A 231 6.19 19.81 -12.97
C GLY A 231 5.33 21.01 -12.58
N ASP A 232 4.36 21.33 -13.42
CA ASP A 232 3.38 22.40 -13.19
C ASP A 232 2.27 21.91 -12.27
N ARG A 233 1.73 22.77 -11.41
CA ARG A 233 0.67 22.38 -10.46
C ARG A 233 -0.64 22.08 -11.17
N ASP A 234 -0.92 22.81 -12.26
CA ASP A 234 -2.11 22.60 -13.08
C ASP A 234 -1.96 21.39 -14.02
N ASN A 235 -0.73 20.93 -14.24
CA ASN A 235 -0.41 19.77 -15.07
C ASN A 235 0.77 19.01 -14.46
N PRO A 236 0.56 18.32 -13.33
CA PRO A 236 1.62 17.61 -12.62
C PRO A 236 2.14 16.49 -13.51
N ILE A 237 3.44 16.20 -13.39
CA ILE A 237 4.00 15.03 -14.07
C ILE A 237 3.40 13.79 -13.42
N GLN A 238 2.62 13.06 -14.21
CA GLN A 238 2.10 11.75 -13.84
C GLN A 238 3.10 10.70 -14.31
N ALA A 239 3.42 9.75 -13.44
CA ALA A 239 4.15 8.56 -13.84
C ALA A 239 3.24 7.72 -14.75
N GLU A 240 3.80 7.14 -15.80
CA GLU A 240 3.09 6.08 -16.53
C GLU A 240 2.89 4.87 -15.60
N PRO A 241 1.80 4.09 -15.76
CA PRO A 241 1.60 2.88 -14.99
C PRO A 241 2.81 1.94 -15.13
N PHE A 242 3.26 1.38 -14.02
CA PHE A 242 4.45 0.54 -14.03
C PHE A 242 4.19 -0.81 -14.67
N THR A 243 5.18 -1.28 -15.43
CA THR A 243 5.10 -2.59 -16.10
C THR A 243 5.80 -3.69 -15.32
N SER A 244 6.61 -3.32 -14.32
CA SER A 244 7.35 -4.25 -13.48
C SER A 244 7.66 -3.67 -12.10
N GLU A 245 7.89 -4.56 -11.14
CA GLU A 245 8.34 -4.18 -9.79
C GLU A 245 9.68 -3.42 -9.81
N PHE A 246 10.62 -3.84 -10.67
CA PHE A 246 11.94 -3.21 -10.75
C PHE A 246 11.85 -1.74 -11.16
N GLU A 247 11.00 -1.46 -12.15
CA GLU A 247 10.71 -0.10 -12.60
C GLU A 247 10.04 0.73 -11.49
N ALA A 248 8.97 0.20 -10.89
CA ALA A 248 8.25 0.86 -9.81
C ALA A 248 9.18 1.19 -8.64
N ARG A 249 10.01 0.24 -8.20
CA ARG A 249 10.98 0.43 -7.12
C ARG A 249 11.95 1.58 -7.42
N GLY A 250 12.51 1.63 -8.63
CA GLY A 250 13.44 2.71 -9.01
C GLY A 250 12.77 4.10 -8.99
N VAL A 251 11.54 4.19 -9.48
CA VAL A 251 10.77 5.44 -9.47
C VAL A 251 10.37 5.84 -8.06
N MET A 252 9.97 4.89 -7.21
CA MET A 252 9.64 5.18 -5.82
C MET A 252 10.86 5.66 -5.02
N TYR A 253 12.02 5.03 -5.18
CA TYR A 253 13.26 5.53 -4.56
C TYR A 253 13.53 6.98 -4.94
N SER A 254 13.33 7.31 -6.22
CA SER A 254 13.50 8.68 -6.72
C SER A 254 12.51 9.65 -6.09
N SER A 255 11.24 9.26 -6.07
CA SER A 255 10.14 10.04 -5.51
C SER A 255 10.35 10.35 -4.02
N TYR A 256 10.70 9.35 -3.21
CA TYR A 256 11.01 9.53 -1.79
C TYR A 256 12.29 10.34 -1.57
N THR A 257 13.26 10.25 -2.47
CA THR A 257 14.47 11.08 -2.41
C THR A 257 14.16 12.56 -2.56
N PHE A 258 13.33 12.92 -3.55
CA PHE A 258 12.93 14.31 -3.74
C PHE A 258 12.12 14.85 -2.57
N LEU A 259 11.21 14.03 -2.00
CA LEU A 259 10.51 14.40 -0.77
C LEU A 259 11.46 14.59 0.41
N LEU A 260 12.44 13.71 0.60
CA LEU A 260 13.43 13.82 1.67
C LEU A 260 14.22 15.13 1.54
N ALA A 261 14.72 15.44 0.34
CA ALA A 261 15.45 16.68 0.09
C ALA A 261 14.57 17.91 0.32
N LYS A 262 13.33 17.93 -0.19
CA LYS A 262 12.40 19.04 0.01
C LYS A 262 11.99 19.21 1.47
N LEU A 263 11.77 18.13 2.23
CA LEU A 263 11.50 18.19 3.68
C LEU A 263 12.66 18.87 4.42
N MET A 264 13.88 18.39 4.20
CA MET A 264 15.05 18.98 4.85
C MET A 264 15.25 20.44 4.42
N GLN A 265 15.07 20.74 3.14
CA GLN A 265 15.20 22.10 2.62
C GLN A 265 14.15 23.05 3.18
N ASP A 266 12.90 22.61 3.35
CA ASP A 266 11.84 23.41 3.98
C ASP A 266 12.22 23.77 5.42
N HIS A 267 12.73 22.80 6.19
CA HIS A 267 13.23 23.06 7.54
C HIS A 267 14.41 24.05 7.56
N LEU A 268 15.37 23.93 6.63
CA LEU A 268 16.51 24.86 6.51
C LEU A 268 16.06 26.27 6.12
N ASN A 269 15.09 26.40 5.22
CA ASN A 269 14.55 27.69 4.78
C ASN A 269 13.82 28.41 5.92
N ASN A 270 13.18 27.65 6.82
CA ASN A 270 12.39 28.19 7.92
C ASN A 270 13.19 28.33 9.24
N ASN A 271 14.41 27.82 9.32
CA ASN A 271 15.26 27.90 10.50
C ASN A 271 16.75 28.05 10.15
N GLU A 272 17.25 29.28 10.23
CA GLU A 272 18.66 29.63 9.93
C GLU A 272 19.69 28.92 10.83
N THR A 273 19.27 28.36 11.97
CA THR A 273 20.18 27.64 12.90
C THR A 273 20.14 26.13 12.73
N ALA A 274 19.19 25.60 11.96
CA ALA A 274 19.08 24.16 11.74
C ALA A 274 20.23 23.67 10.86
N THR A 275 20.78 22.50 11.20
CA THR A 275 21.75 21.80 10.34
C THR A 275 21.10 20.55 9.75
N VAL A 276 21.66 20.04 8.64
CA VAL A 276 21.23 18.76 8.05
C VAL A 276 21.28 17.61 9.07
N ALA A 277 22.30 17.59 9.94
CA ALA A 277 22.44 16.54 10.93
C ALA A 277 21.31 16.53 11.98
N ASP A 278 20.75 17.71 12.29
CA ASP A 278 19.65 17.86 13.26
C ASP A 278 18.32 17.38 12.67
N ILE A 279 18.12 17.52 11.36
CA ILE A 279 16.82 17.33 10.70
C ILE A 279 16.72 16.04 9.87
N ALA A 280 17.84 15.45 9.44
CA ALA A 280 17.82 14.29 8.53
C ALA A 280 17.07 13.08 9.12
N GLY A 281 17.31 12.77 10.39
CA GLY A 281 16.62 11.67 11.08
C GLY A 281 15.11 11.92 11.21
N GLU A 282 14.71 13.16 11.49
CA GLU A 282 13.30 13.54 11.60
C GLU A 282 12.60 13.52 10.24
N ALA A 283 13.24 14.03 9.19
CA ALA A 283 12.69 13.98 7.84
C ALA A 283 12.49 12.54 7.35
N LEU A 284 13.45 11.64 7.63
CA LEU A 284 13.29 10.21 7.35
C LEU A 284 12.15 9.59 8.15
N ARG A 285 12.02 9.94 9.43
CA ARG A 285 10.89 9.50 10.27
C ARG A 285 9.55 9.99 9.74
N ILE A 286 9.46 11.22 9.23
CA ILE A 286 8.25 11.73 8.57
C ILE A 286 7.90 10.88 7.34
N LEU A 287 8.88 10.38 6.59
CA LEU A 287 8.67 9.46 5.47
C LEU A 287 8.47 7.99 5.91
N ASP A 288 8.40 7.74 7.22
CA ASP A 288 8.40 6.42 7.88
C ASP A 288 9.62 5.55 7.52
N ILE A 289 10.71 6.14 7.03
CA ILE A 289 11.96 5.46 6.67
C ILE A 289 12.82 5.34 7.94
N ARG A 290 13.19 4.12 8.31
CA ARG A 290 14.03 3.88 9.47
C ARG A 290 15.47 4.26 9.15
N VAL A 291 16.14 4.94 10.09
CA VAL A 291 17.57 5.23 10.00
C VAL A 291 18.33 3.93 10.28
N ASN A 292 18.60 3.15 9.24
CA ASN A 292 19.26 1.85 9.34
C ASN A 292 20.13 1.60 8.11
N THR A 293 21.44 1.50 8.30
CA THR A 293 22.41 1.27 7.21
C THR A 293 22.34 -0.12 6.59
N SER A 294 21.57 -1.04 7.18
CA SER A 294 21.20 -2.32 6.55
C SER A 294 19.91 -2.25 5.73
N ASP A 295 19.14 -1.17 5.82
CA ASP A 295 17.89 -0.97 5.07
C ASP A 295 18.22 -0.47 3.65
N PRO A 296 17.86 -1.22 2.59
CA PRO A 296 18.11 -0.83 1.21
C PRO A 296 17.45 0.49 0.81
N LEU A 297 16.24 0.76 1.31
CA LEU A 297 15.50 1.98 1.01
C LEU A 297 16.21 3.20 1.62
N PHE A 298 16.60 3.12 2.89
CA PHE A 298 17.36 4.18 3.55
C PHE A 298 18.63 4.52 2.77
N ASN A 299 19.40 3.50 2.39
CA ASN A 299 20.63 3.67 1.64
C ASN A 299 20.39 4.25 0.24
N ALA A 300 19.35 3.80 -0.47
CA ALA A 300 19.01 4.32 -1.78
C ALA A 300 18.59 5.80 -1.71
N VAL A 301 17.62 6.11 -0.85
CA VAL A 301 17.01 7.44 -0.74
C VAL A 301 18.02 8.50 -0.29
N THR A 302 18.84 8.18 0.72
CA THR A 302 19.91 9.08 1.16
C THR A 302 21.07 9.14 0.16
N GLY A 303 21.43 8.00 -0.43
CA GLY A 303 22.56 7.85 -1.33
C GLY A 303 22.45 8.71 -2.59
N TYR A 304 21.24 8.84 -3.12
CA TYR A 304 20.96 9.68 -4.29
C TYR A 304 21.06 11.19 -4.05
N LEU A 305 21.21 11.66 -2.81
CA LEU A 305 21.46 13.07 -2.49
C LEU A 305 22.93 13.38 -2.21
N LEU A 306 23.79 12.35 -2.14
CA LEU A 306 25.20 12.53 -1.81
C LEU A 306 25.98 13.23 -2.95
N PRO A 307 27.13 13.88 -2.66
CA PRO A 307 27.81 14.83 -3.55
C PRO A 307 28.19 14.32 -4.94
N ASP A 308 28.39 13.01 -5.10
CA ASP A 308 28.81 12.36 -6.36
C ASP A 308 27.74 11.41 -6.93
N SER A 309 26.51 11.52 -6.44
CA SER A 309 25.39 10.68 -6.86
C SER A 309 24.72 11.19 -8.13
N ALA A 310 23.75 10.43 -8.63
CA ALA A 310 22.99 10.77 -9.83
C ALA A 310 22.33 12.16 -9.74
N TRP A 311 21.79 12.54 -8.57
CA TRP A 311 21.18 13.86 -8.38
C TRP A 311 22.04 14.85 -7.62
N GLY A 312 22.78 14.44 -6.58
CA GLY A 312 23.70 15.30 -5.82
C GLY A 312 23.07 16.60 -5.30
N TRP A 313 22.69 16.65 -4.03
CA TRP A 313 22.09 17.85 -3.45
C TRP A 313 23.17 18.86 -3.00
N ASP A 314 22.86 20.16 -3.03
CA ASP A 314 23.78 21.22 -2.58
C ASP A 314 24.29 20.99 -1.13
N HIS A 315 23.44 20.43 -0.27
CA HIS A 315 23.79 20.05 1.11
C HIS A 315 24.32 18.59 1.23
N GLY A 316 24.64 17.95 0.10
CA GLY A 316 25.05 16.55 0.06
C GLY A 316 26.30 16.24 0.89
N GLN A 317 27.22 17.19 1.05
CA GLN A 317 28.42 17.01 1.89
C GLN A 317 28.07 16.94 3.37
N GLU A 318 27.13 17.77 3.82
CA GLU A 318 26.63 17.76 5.20
C GLU A 318 25.86 16.47 5.47
N LEU A 319 25.03 16.05 4.51
CA LEU A 319 24.31 14.77 4.56
C LEU A 319 25.27 13.57 4.60
N LEU A 320 26.36 13.61 3.83
CA LEU A 320 27.40 12.58 3.84
C LEU A 320 28.08 12.48 5.21
N GLY A 321 28.36 13.62 5.84
CA GLY A 321 28.90 13.68 7.20
C GLY A 321 27.98 12.96 8.20
N TRP A 322 26.70 13.34 8.21
CA TRP A 322 25.68 12.71 9.05
C TRP A 322 25.52 11.20 8.76
N TYR A 323 25.46 10.81 7.48
CA TYR A 323 25.32 9.41 7.07
C TYR A 323 26.51 8.54 7.54
N ASN A 324 27.74 9.06 7.43
CA ASN A 324 28.92 8.36 7.94
C ASN A 324 28.88 8.20 9.47
N GLU A 325 28.45 9.22 10.21
CA GLU A 325 28.27 9.11 11.65
C GLU A 325 27.24 8.04 12.03
N VAL A 326 26.11 7.98 11.31
CA VAL A 326 25.10 6.93 11.51
C VAL A 326 25.72 5.54 11.28
N ARG A 327 26.48 5.38 10.20
CA ARG A 327 27.17 4.12 9.87
C ARG A 327 28.19 3.72 10.94
N GLU A 328 28.98 4.66 11.44
CA GLU A 328 29.94 4.39 12.52
C GLU A 328 29.23 3.96 13.82
N ARG A 329 28.16 4.67 14.19
CA ARG A 329 27.36 4.32 15.38
C ARG A 329 26.74 2.93 15.28
N GLN A 330 26.24 2.55 14.10
CA GLN A 330 25.57 1.26 13.88
C GLN A 330 26.53 0.09 13.65
N SER A 331 27.71 0.34 13.06
CA SER A 331 28.73 -0.70 12.86
C SER A 331 29.48 -1.09 14.13
N GLY A 332 29.27 -0.38 15.25
CA GLY A 332 29.92 -0.66 16.54
C GLY A 332 31.41 -0.30 16.60
N TYR A 333 31.98 0.22 15.51
CA TYR A 333 33.34 0.75 15.48
C TYR A 333 33.33 2.18 16.00
N ARG A 334 33.69 2.39 17.28
CA ARG A 334 34.21 3.70 17.70
C ARG A 334 35.56 3.90 17.03
N SER A 335 35.78 5.07 16.43
CA SER A 335 37.11 5.51 16.02
C SER A 335 38.12 5.28 17.15
N PRO A 336 39.41 4.98 16.85
CA PRO A 336 40.40 4.76 17.89
C PRO A 336 40.47 5.99 18.80
N LEU A 337 40.52 5.75 20.12
CA LEU A 337 40.64 6.79 21.13
C LEU A 337 41.77 7.77 20.75
N PRO A 338 41.61 9.08 21.04
CA PRO A 338 42.64 10.06 20.75
C PRO A 338 43.97 9.67 21.41
N PRO A 339 45.12 10.08 20.83
CA PRO A 339 46.46 9.61 21.22
C PRO A 339 46.84 9.88 22.69
N GLU A 340 46.07 10.70 23.39
CA GLU A 340 46.32 11.09 24.79
C GLU A 340 45.85 10.04 25.82
N ALA A 341 45.28 8.93 25.36
CA ALA A 341 44.86 7.80 26.20
C ALA A 341 45.70 6.51 26.02
N GLN A 342 46.90 6.59 25.41
CA GLN A 342 47.85 5.48 25.29
C GLN A 342 49.11 5.67 26.13
#